data_AF-A0A7X9ME79-F1
#
_entry.id   AF-A0A7X9ME79-F1
#
_cell.length_a   1.000
_cell.length_b   1.000
_cell.length_c   1.000
_cell.angle_alpha   90.00
_cell.angle_beta   90.00
_cell.angle_gamma   90.00
#
_symmetry.space_group_name_H-M   'P 1'
#
loop_
_entity.id
_entity.type
_entity.pdbx_description
1 polymer ?
#
loop_
_entity_poly.entity_id
_entity_poly.type
_entity_poly.pdbx_seq_one_letter_code
_entity_poly.pdbx_strand_id
1 'polypeptide(L)'
;MVVLTDEDTLITREQLDRGFKERMKEQERQAVRALVTAKELSILAKGAELAKKLQEAATDMQDYASKTYVNNIKGGFEGKAADAAETYLTQTLQTPTLQSPIKS
;
A
#
# COMPACT_ATOMS: atom_id res chain seq x y z
N MET A 1 1.64 8.68 -69.91
CA MET A 1 0.41 8.13 -69.29
C MET A 1 0.87 6.90 -68.50
N VAL A 2 1.19 7.08 -67.22
CA VAL A 2 1.59 5.97 -66.34
C VAL A 2 0.29 5.40 -65.82
N VAL A 3 -0.09 4.23 -66.34
CA VAL A 3 -1.23 3.47 -65.84
C VAL A 3 -0.76 2.84 -64.53
N LEU A 4 -1.15 3.44 -63.42
CA LEU A 4 -1.05 2.80 -62.11
C LEU A 4 -2.10 1.69 -62.13
N THR A 5 -1.63 0.44 -62.26
CA THR A 5 -2.47 -0.74 -62.18
C THR A 5 -2.96 -0.89 -60.74
N ASP A 6 -4.28 -1.00 -60.55
CA ASP A 6 -5.00 -1.16 -59.28
C ASP A 6 -4.66 -2.44 -58.47
N GLU A 7 -3.50 -3.07 -58.69
CA GLU A 7 -3.07 -4.29 -57.99
C GLU A 7 -2.41 -4.00 -56.62
N ASP A 8 -1.97 -2.77 -56.35
CA ASP A 8 -1.28 -2.40 -55.10
C ASP A 8 -2.21 -2.20 -53.88
N THR A 9 -3.52 -2.38 -54.04
CA THR A 9 -4.52 -2.13 -52.97
C THR A 9 -5.34 -3.34 -52.54
N LEU A 10 -5.05 -4.54 -53.03
CA LEU A 10 -5.76 -5.75 -52.61
C LEU A 10 -5.17 -6.30 -51.31
N ILE A 11 -5.52 -5.66 -50.18
CA ILE A 11 -5.31 -6.26 -48.85
C ILE A 11 -6.05 -7.60 -48.86
N THR A 12 -5.31 -8.70 -48.78
CA THR A 12 -5.92 -10.03 -48.79
C THR A 12 -6.72 -10.22 -47.50
N ARG A 13 -7.82 -10.99 -47.53
CA ARG A 13 -8.61 -11.30 -46.33
C ARG A 13 -7.73 -11.81 -45.18
N GLU A 14 -6.68 -12.56 -45.50
CA GLU A 14 -5.70 -13.06 -44.53
C GLU A 14 -4.84 -11.97 -43.87
N GLN A 15 -4.51 -10.90 -44.58
CA GLN A 15 -3.81 -9.74 -44.02
C GLN A 15 -4.74 -8.92 -43.11
N LEU A 16 -6.01 -8.80 -43.51
CA LEU A 16 -7.05 -8.12 -42.73
C LEU A 16 -7.35 -8.87 -41.42
N ASP A 17 -7.47 -10.20 -41.49
CA ASP A 17 -7.66 -11.07 -40.33
C ASP A 17 -6.46 -11.05 -39.38
N ARG A 18 -5.23 -11.01 -39.92
CA ARG A 18 -4.02 -10.86 -39.11
C ARG A 18 -3.99 -9.51 -38.38
N GLY A 19 -4.24 -8.41 -39.08
CA GLY A 19 -4.29 -7.08 -38.47
C GLY A 19 -5.39 -6.95 -37.41
N PHE A 20 -6.56 -7.55 -37.65
CA PHE A 20 -7.64 -7.59 -36.65
C PHE A 20 -7.24 -8.38 -35.40
N LYS A 21 -6.67 -9.59 -35.56
CA LYS A 21 -6.18 -10.41 -34.44
C LYS A 21 -5.08 -9.70 -33.64
N GLU A 22 -4.18 -8.99 -34.30
CA GLU A 22 -3.13 -8.21 -33.63
C GLU A 22 -3.69 -7.06 -32.81
N ARG A 23 -4.67 -6.31 -33.35
CA ARG A 23 -5.36 -5.25 -32.60
C ARG A 23 -6.13 -5.79 -31.40
N MET A 24 -6.79 -6.93 -31.54
CA MET A 24 -7.46 -7.59 -30.41
C MET A 24 -6.47 -7.97 -29.32
N LYS A 25 -5.32 -8.58 -29.68
CA LYS A 25 -4.25 -8.90 -28.72
C LYS A 25 -3.67 -7.67 -28.04
N GLU A 26 -3.59 -6.54 -28.74
CA GLU A 26 -3.11 -5.28 -28.15
C GLU A 26 -4.13 -4.71 -27.16
N GLN A 27 -5.42 -4.74 -27.50
CA GLN A 27 -6.50 -4.34 -26.59
C GLN A 27 -6.52 -5.22 -25.33
N GLU A 28 -6.37 -6.54 -25.47
CA GLU A 28 -6.27 -7.46 -24.33
C GLU A 28 -5.07 -7.11 -23.43
N ARG A 29 -3.90 -6.84 -24.02
CA ARG A 29 -2.71 -6.43 -23.26
C ARG A 29 -2.91 -5.12 -22.51
N GLN A 30 -3.55 -4.13 -23.14
CA GLN A 30 -3.87 -2.87 -22.49
C GLN A 30 -4.87 -3.05 -21.35
N ALA A 31 -5.91 -3.87 -21.56
CA ALA A 31 -6.90 -4.20 -20.53
C ALA A 31 -6.24 -4.90 -19.32
N VAL A 32 -5.36 -5.88 -19.56
CA VAL A 32 -4.62 -6.57 -18.49
C VAL A 32 -3.72 -5.60 -17.72
N ARG A 33 -2.96 -4.75 -18.42
CA ARG A 33 -2.12 -3.73 -17.78
C ARG A 33 -2.93 -2.78 -16.92
N ALA A 34 -4.04 -2.26 -17.44
CA ALA A 34 -4.92 -1.38 -16.69
C ALA A 34 -5.46 -2.06 -15.43
N LEU A 35 -5.84 -3.35 -15.51
CA LEU A 35 -6.30 -4.11 -14.36
C LEU A 35 -5.20 -4.30 -13.31
N VAL A 36 -3.98 -4.65 -13.73
CA VAL A 36 -2.82 -4.77 -12.82
C VAL A 36 -2.56 -3.45 -12.11
N THR A 37 -2.46 -2.34 -12.85
CA THR A 37 -2.23 -1.01 -12.27
C THR A 37 -3.35 -0.60 -11.31
N ALA A 38 -4.62 -0.87 -11.63
CA ALA A 38 -5.73 -0.60 -10.73
C ALA A 38 -5.62 -1.39 -9.41
N LYS A 39 -5.14 -2.65 -9.47
CA LYS A 39 -4.91 -3.47 -8.27
C LYS A 39 -3.74 -2.97 -7.46
N GLU A 40 -2.63 -2.59 -8.09
CA GLU A 40 -1.47 -1.98 -7.42
C GLU A 40 -1.87 -0.72 -6.66
N LEU A 41 -2.61 0.18 -7.30
CA LEU A 41 -3.13 1.40 -6.66
C LEU A 41 -4.05 1.07 -5.47
N SER A 42 -4.91 0.05 -5.59
CA SER A 42 -5.75 -0.40 -4.48
C SER A 42 -4.94 -0.95 -3.31
N ILE A 43 -3.84 -1.67 -3.57
CA ILE A 43 -2.94 -2.18 -2.53
C ILE A 43 -2.24 -1.02 -1.83
N LEU A 44 -1.72 -0.05 -2.58
CA LEU A 44 -1.06 1.14 -2.01
C LEU A 44 -2.02 1.97 -1.15
N ALA A 45 -3.27 2.15 -1.60
CA ALA A 45 -4.29 2.84 -0.81
C ALA A 45 -4.57 2.14 0.54
N LYS A 46 -4.67 0.81 0.53
CA LYS A 46 -4.79 0.02 1.75
C LYS A 46 -3.54 0.11 2.63
N GLY A 47 -2.35 0.17 2.02
CA GLY A 47 -1.09 0.40 2.71
C GLY A 47 -1.08 1.72 3.48
N ALA A 48 -1.55 2.80 2.85
CA ALA A 48 -1.65 4.11 3.48
C ALA A 48 -2.67 4.13 4.63
N GLU A 49 -3.84 3.51 4.45
CA GLU A 49 -4.85 3.37 5.51
C GLU A 49 -4.29 2.56 6.69
N LEU A 50 -3.59 1.46 6.42
CA LEU A 50 -2.98 0.63 7.44
C LEU A 50 -1.88 1.37 8.20
N ALA A 51 -1.02 2.12 7.50
CA ALA A 51 0.02 2.93 8.14
C ALA A 51 -0.58 3.91 9.16
N LYS A 52 -1.71 4.55 8.83
CA LYS A 52 -2.43 5.43 9.75
C LYS A 52 -2.93 4.66 10.99
N LYS A 53 -3.57 3.51 10.80
CA LYS A 53 -4.06 2.67 11.92
C LYS A 53 -2.93 2.17 12.81
N LEU A 54 -1.78 1.82 12.23
CA LEU A 54 -0.60 1.41 12.98
C LEU A 54 -0.03 2.56 13.81
N GLN A 55 -0.04 3.79 13.28
CA GLN A 55 0.36 4.96 14.04
C GLN A 55 -0.60 5.24 15.22
N GLU A 56 -1.91 5.15 14.98
CA GLU A 56 -2.93 5.28 16.03
C GLU A 56 -2.74 4.22 17.12
N ALA A 57 -2.59 2.95 16.74
CA ALA A 57 -2.34 1.86 17.69
C ALA A 57 -1.03 2.05 18.49
N ALA A 58 0.03 2.55 17.85
CA ALA A 58 1.28 2.85 18.53
C ALA A 58 1.12 3.96 19.59
N THR A 59 0.35 5.00 19.26
CA THR A 59 -0.02 6.06 20.21
C THR A 59 -0.87 5.51 21.34
N ASP A 60 -1.87 4.67 21.06
CA ASP A 60 -2.70 4.04 22.08
C ASP A 60 -1.89 3.16 23.05
N MET A 61 -0.89 2.43 22.53
CA MET A 61 0.02 1.64 23.36
C MET A 61 0.86 2.51 24.30
N GLN A 62 1.37 3.64 23.80
CA GLN A 62 2.12 4.59 24.63
C GLN A 62 1.24 5.24 25.69
N ASP A 63 0.02 5.63 25.32
CA ASP A 63 -0.96 6.22 26.23
C ASP A 63 -1.38 5.24 27.31
N TYR A 64 -1.60 3.97 26.95
CA TYR A 64 -1.89 2.93 27.92
C TYR A 64 -0.74 2.75 28.92
N ALA A 65 0.51 2.69 28.44
CA ALA A 65 1.67 2.53 29.29
C ALA A 65 1.89 3.73 30.23
N SER A 66 1.80 4.94 29.71
CA SER A 66 2.09 6.19 30.45
C SER A 66 0.96 6.63 31.38
N LYS A 67 -0.28 6.23 31.13
CA LYS A 67 -1.44 6.66 31.92
C LYS A 67 -2.05 5.50 32.71
N THR A 68 -2.59 4.52 31.99
CA THR A 68 -3.37 3.43 32.59
C THR A 68 -2.49 2.51 33.43
N TYR A 69 -1.37 2.06 32.85
CA TYR A 69 -0.48 1.13 33.55
C TYR A 69 0.21 1.78 34.74
N VAL A 70 0.70 3.02 34.62
CA VAL A 70 1.25 3.80 35.74
C VAL A 70 0.26 3.88 36.91
N ASN A 71 -1.01 4.20 36.63
CA ASN A 71 -2.05 4.24 37.66
C ASN A 71 -2.29 2.86 38.29
N ASN A 72 -2.27 1.79 37.50
CA ASN A 72 -2.50 0.42 37.97
C ASN A 72 -1.39 -0.11 38.89
N ILE A 73 -0.14 0.34 38.68
CA ILE A 73 1.00 -0.07 39.51
C ILE A 73 1.25 0.86 40.70
N LYS A 74 0.45 1.93 40.83
CA LYS A 74 0.60 2.92 41.90
C LYS A 74 0.44 2.25 43.27
N GLY A 75 1.41 2.47 44.16
CA GLY A 75 1.47 1.82 45.47
C GLY A 75 2.04 0.40 45.47
N GLY A 76 2.35 -0.19 44.29
CA GLY A 76 3.13 -1.43 44.19
C GLY A 76 4.63 -1.22 44.39
N PHE A 77 5.10 0.01 44.21
CA PHE A 77 6.47 0.46 44.48
C PHE A 77 6.47 1.69 45.39
N GLU A 78 7.58 1.92 46.08
CA GLU A 78 7.79 3.10 46.92
C GLU A 78 9.19 3.72 46.72
N GLY A 79 9.34 4.98 47.12
CA GLY A 79 10.60 5.72 47.05
C GLY A 79 11.18 5.80 45.64
N LYS A 80 12.51 5.76 45.54
CA LYS A 80 13.24 5.94 44.27
C LYS A 80 12.85 4.94 43.18
N ALA A 81 12.36 3.75 43.55
CA ALA A 81 11.90 2.76 42.58
C ALA A 81 10.58 3.19 41.93
N ALA A 82 9.64 3.74 42.72
CA ALA A 82 8.39 4.30 42.20
C ALA A 82 8.68 5.50 41.27
N ASP A 83 9.55 6.42 41.72
CA ASP A 83 9.92 7.60 40.93
C ASP A 83 10.56 7.21 39.59
N ALA A 84 11.45 6.21 39.60
CA ALA A 84 12.11 5.72 38.39
C ALA A 84 11.13 5.03 37.44
N ALA A 85 10.20 4.21 37.96
CA ALA A 85 9.19 3.53 37.15
C ALA A 85 8.23 4.53 36.49
N GLU A 86 7.73 5.50 37.26
CA GLU A 86 6.85 6.56 36.76
C GLU A 86 7.57 7.41 35.71
N THR A 87 8.81 7.84 35.98
CA THR A 87 9.63 8.59 35.02
C THR A 87 9.82 7.81 33.72
N TYR A 88 10.20 6.53 33.82
CA TYR A 88 10.42 5.71 32.63
C TYR A 88 9.15 5.59 31.78
N LEU A 89 8.02 5.24 32.38
CA LEU A 89 6.76 4.99 31.67
C LEU A 89 6.13 6.26 31.11
N THR A 90 6.35 7.42 31.74
CA THR A 90 5.72 8.69 31.35
C THR A 90 6.61 9.58 30.47
N GLN A 91 7.94 9.50 30.61
CA GLN A 91 8.87 10.45 29.98
C GLN A 91 9.88 9.77 29.05
N THR A 92 10.30 8.55 29.35
CA THR A 92 11.41 7.90 28.64
C THR A 92 10.95 6.84 27.64
N LEU A 93 9.78 6.23 27.87
CA LEU A 93 9.24 5.18 27.03
C LEU A 93 8.90 5.74 25.64
N GLN A 94 9.57 5.22 24.63
CA GLN A 94 9.35 5.62 23.25
C GLN A 94 8.08 4.97 22.69
N THR A 95 7.38 5.70 21.82
CA THR A 95 6.29 5.16 21.03
C THR A 95 6.79 3.97 20.20
N PRO A 96 6.13 2.80 20.24
CA PRO A 96 6.57 1.65 19.48
C PRO A 96 6.45 1.91 17.97
N THR A 97 7.40 1.41 17.19
CA THR A 97 7.31 1.46 15.72
C THR A 97 6.61 0.20 15.23
N LEU A 98 5.37 0.34 14.76
CA LEU A 98 4.61 -0.77 14.17
C LEU A 98 4.80 -0.79 12.65
N GLN A 99 5.35 -1.89 12.14
CA GLN A 99 5.67 -2.03 10.72
C GLN A 99 4.48 -2.52 9.90
N SER A 100 4.25 -1.87 8.75
CA SER A 100 3.27 -2.34 7.77
C SER A 100 3.79 -3.59 7.04
N PRO A 101 2.99 -4.66 6.91
CA PRO A 101 3.31 -5.80 6.06
C PRO A 101 3.15 -5.49 4.56
N ILE A 102 2.41 -4.43 4.21
CA ILE A 102 2.30 -3.94 2.84
C ILE A 102 3.55 -3.12 2.55
N LYS A 103 4.41 -3.64 1.67
CA LYS A 103 5.62 -2.94 1.23
C LYS A 103 5.21 -1.71 0.40
N SER A 104 5.74 -0.56 0.79
CA SER A 104 5.72 0.68 0.01
C SER A 104 6.54 0.56 -1.26
#